data_AF-A0AAV5LS20-F1
#
_entry.id   AF-A0AAV5LS20-F1
#
_cell.length_a   1.000
_cell.length_b   1.000
_cell.length_c   1.000
_cell.angle_alpha   90.00
_cell.angle_beta   90.00
_cell.angle_gamma   90.00
#
_symmetry.space_group_name_H-M   'P 1'
#
loop_
_entity.id
_entity.type
_entity.pdbx_description
1 polymer ?
#
loop_
_entity_poly.entity_id
_entity_poly.type
_entity_poly.pdbx_seq_one_letter_code
_entity_poly.pdbx_strand_id
1 'polypeptide(L)'
;MRSNLENNSSNTHIPILKFLDCSLRLSVVPLSVATIWITVTNDQENSTYGTIKFSNLLGLKYMVFISAICAGYAFVAVVASWFKYLVSKAWIFFVSDQIVAYLMVTSGAAVTEILYLAYYGDQKVTWSETCSSYGKFCYKMKVALILHALVFCCFIFLAVISAYRVFSMFEPPSLSSKEGEEERT
;
A
#
# COMPACT_ATOMS: atom_id res chain seq x y z
N MET A 1 1.69 -36.80 17.78
CA MET A 1 0.62 -35.85 18.21
C MET A 1 0.90 -34.42 17.74
N ARG A 2 2.14 -33.90 17.89
CA ARG A 2 2.56 -32.56 17.41
C ARG A 2 2.38 -32.35 15.88
N SER A 3 2.75 -33.35 15.08
CA SER A 3 2.61 -33.32 13.61
C SER A 3 1.16 -33.22 13.10
N ASN A 4 0.19 -33.82 13.80
CA ASN A 4 -1.22 -33.73 13.43
C ASN A 4 -1.85 -32.38 13.81
N LEU A 5 -1.32 -31.72 14.85
CA LEU A 5 -1.73 -30.37 15.25
C LEU A 5 -1.21 -29.31 14.27
N GLU A 6 0.04 -29.45 13.81
CA GLU A 6 0.62 -28.58 12.77
C GLU A 6 -0.07 -28.77 11.41
N ASN A 7 -0.42 -30.00 11.03
CA ASN A 7 -1.13 -30.29 9.77
C ASN A 7 -2.60 -29.80 9.76
N ASN A 8 -3.30 -29.80 10.90
CA ASN A 8 -4.66 -29.26 10.98
C ASN A 8 -4.68 -27.73 11.01
N SER A 9 -3.66 -27.12 11.63
CA SER A 9 -3.48 -25.66 11.63
C SER A 9 -3.14 -25.15 10.22
N SER A 10 -2.19 -25.78 9.52
CA SER A 10 -1.78 -25.35 8.17
C SER A 10 -2.93 -25.40 7.14
N ASN A 11 -3.78 -26.43 7.21
CA ASN A 11 -4.93 -26.59 6.30
C ASN A 11 -6.04 -25.55 6.49
N THR A 12 -6.26 -25.05 7.72
CA THR A 12 -7.26 -24.01 8.00
C THR A 12 -6.75 -22.60 7.71
N HIS A 13 -5.44 -22.35 7.82
CA HIS A 13 -4.85 -21.04 7.54
C HIS A 13 -4.87 -20.65 6.06
N ILE A 14 -4.62 -21.59 5.13
CA ILE A 14 -4.57 -21.31 3.68
C ILE A 14 -5.86 -20.69 3.10
N PRO A 15 -7.08 -21.21 3.36
CA PRO A 15 -8.31 -20.61 2.85
C PRO A 15 -8.57 -19.22 3.43
N ILE A 16 -8.23 -19.00 4.71
CA ILE A 16 -8.36 -17.69 5.37
C ILE A 16 -7.43 -16.66 4.73
N LEU A 17 -6.16 -17.00 4.50
CA LEU A 17 -5.20 -16.09 3.86
C LEU A 17 -5.63 -15.72 2.43
N LYS A 18 -6.19 -16.67 1.67
CA LYS A 18 -6.72 -16.40 0.33
C LYS A 18 -7.93 -15.47 0.37
N PHE A 19 -8.84 -15.67 1.32
CA PHE A 19 -9.98 -14.79 1.50
C PHE A 19 -9.55 -13.37 1.87
N LEU A 20 -8.61 -13.23 2.81
CA LEU A 20 -8.05 -11.94 3.21
C LEU A 20 -7.34 -11.23 2.05
N ASP A 21 -6.49 -11.94 1.29
CA ASP A 21 -5.81 -11.37 0.11
C ASP A 21 -6.83 -10.83 -0.91
N CYS A 22 -7.85 -11.63 -1.25
CA CYS A 22 -8.90 -11.21 -2.18
C CYS A 22 -9.71 -10.00 -1.65
N SER A 23 -10.11 -10.04 -0.38
CA SER A 23 -10.86 -8.95 0.25
C SER A 23 -10.06 -7.64 0.29
N LEU A 24 -8.77 -7.72 0.62
CA LEU A 24 -7.88 -6.55 0.66
C LEU A 24 -7.75 -5.94 -0.74
N ARG A 25 -7.46 -6.76 -1.77
CA ARG A 25 -7.37 -6.27 -3.16
C ARG A 25 -8.67 -5.64 -3.65
N LEU A 26 -9.81 -6.23 -3.28
CA LEU A 26 -11.12 -5.68 -3.62
C LEU A 26 -11.39 -4.34 -2.91
N SER A 27 -11.00 -4.21 -1.63
CA SER A 27 -11.20 -2.96 -0.87
C SER A 27 -10.33 -1.80 -1.34
N VAL A 28 -9.13 -2.09 -1.87
CA VAL A 28 -8.19 -1.08 -2.35
C VAL A 28 -8.74 -0.31 -3.55
N VAL A 29 -9.45 -0.98 -4.46
CA VAL A 29 -9.95 -0.37 -5.70
C VAL A 29 -10.85 0.85 -5.42
N PRO A 30 -11.95 0.74 -4.65
CA PRO A 30 -12.82 1.89 -4.38
C PRO A 30 -12.11 2.98 -3.53
N LEU A 31 -11.22 2.60 -2.61
CA LEU A 31 -10.45 3.58 -1.82
C LEU A 31 -9.50 4.40 -2.69
N SER A 32 -8.81 3.76 -3.64
CA SER A 32 -7.94 4.43 -4.60
C SER A 32 -8.74 5.33 -5.55
N VAL A 33 -9.90 4.86 -6.04
CA VAL A 33 -10.80 5.67 -6.87
C VAL A 33 -11.31 6.90 -6.10
N ALA A 34 -11.71 6.73 -4.85
CA ALA A 34 -12.15 7.84 -3.99
C ALA A 34 -11.00 8.84 -3.75
N THR A 35 -9.78 8.36 -3.51
CA THR A 35 -8.57 9.20 -3.36
C THR A 35 -8.33 10.04 -4.61
N ILE A 36 -8.38 9.41 -5.80
CA ILE A 36 -8.22 10.08 -7.09
C ILE A 36 -9.32 11.12 -7.29
N TRP A 37 -10.58 10.72 -7.10
CA TRP A 37 -11.74 11.58 -7.30
C TRP A 37 -11.69 12.83 -6.43
N ILE A 38 -11.46 12.67 -5.12
CA ILE A 38 -11.38 13.80 -4.18
C ILE A 38 -10.22 14.73 -4.55
N THR A 39 -9.08 14.17 -4.97
CA THR A 39 -7.90 14.97 -5.31
C THR A 39 -8.07 15.72 -6.64
N VAL A 40 -8.54 15.06 -7.69
CA VAL A 40 -8.70 15.66 -9.03
C VAL A 40 -9.80 16.72 -9.05
N THR A 41 -10.86 16.54 -8.26
CA THR A 41 -11.93 17.54 -8.08
C THR A 41 -11.62 18.55 -6.98
N ASN A 42 -10.34 18.66 -6.58
CA ASN A 42 -9.90 19.64 -5.61
C ASN A 42 -9.39 20.90 -6.30
N ASP A 43 -10.23 21.91 -6.29
CA ASP A 43 -9.91 23.28 -6.64
C ASP A 43 -10.61 24.23 -5.68
N GLN A 44 -10.00 25.39 -5.46
CA GLN A 44 -10.57 26.46 -4.66
C GLN A 44 -10.10 27.82 -5.19
N GLU A 45 -11.03 28.75 -5.30
CA GLU A 45 -10.76 30.13 -5.67
C GLU A 45 -10.73 31.03 -4.43
N ASN A 46 -9.83 32.02 -4.44
CA ASN A 46 -9.71 33.04 -3.42
C ASN A 46 -9.51 34.41 -4.11
N SER A 47 -10.29 35.42 -3.73
CA SER A 47 -10.27 36.74 -4.38
C SER A 47 -8.96 37.52 -4.18
N THR A 48 -8.20 37.23 -3.13
CA THR A 48 -6.93 37.90 -2.81
C THR A 48 -5.73 37.17 -3.40
N TYR A 49 -5.74 35.84 -3.39
CA TYR A 49 -4.57 35.01 -3.73
C TYR A 49 -4.72 34.22 -5.05
N GLY A 50 -5.89 34.27 -5.69
CA GLY A 50 -6.18 33.57 -6.94
C GLY A 50 -6.70 32.15 -6.74
N THR A 51 -6.54 31.31 -7.77
CA THR A 51 -7.08 29.95 -7.80
C THR A 51 -5.99 28.92 -7.53
N ILE A 52 -6.24 28.01 -6.60
CA ILE A 52 -5.44 26.80 -6.38
C ILE A 52 -6.16 25.57 -6.95
N LYS A 53 -5.41 24.73 -7.66
CA LYS A 53 -5.90 23.46 -8.21
C LYS A 53 -4.92 22.34 -7.89
N PHE A 54 -5.41 21.11 -7.84
CA PHE A 54 -4.54 19.94 -7.63
C PHE A 54 -3.40 19.85 -8.65
N SER A 55 -3.66 20.28 -9.90
CA SER A 55 -2.69 20.24 -11.00
C SER A 55 -1.48 21.14 -10.78
N ASN A 56 -1.57 22.10 -9.86
CA ASN A 56 -0.48 23.03 -9.53
C ASN A 56 0.52 22.39 -8.55
N LEU A 57 0.13 21.33 -7.84
CA LEU A 57 0.96 20.68 -6.82
C LEU A 57 1.48 19.33 -7.34
N LEU A 58 2.79 19.25 -7.56
CA LEU A 58 3.42 18.04 -8.10
C LEU A 58 3.20 16.81 -7.19
N GLY A 59 3.25 16.99 -5.86
CA GLY A 59 2.98 15.91 -4.92
C GLY A 59 1.58 15.31 -5.06
N LEU A 60 0.55 16.14 -5.28
CA LEU A 60 -0.80 15.66 -5.53
C LEU A 60 -0.92 14.90 -6.85
N LYS A 61 -0.29 15.40 -7.91
CA LYS A 61 -0.24 14.69 -9.20
C LYS A 61 0.44 13.33 -9.05
N TYR A 62 1.52 13.26 -8.29
CA TYR A 62 2.23 12.03 -8.02
C TYR A 62 1.36 11.04 -7.23
N MET A 63 0.72 11.47 -6.14
CA MET A 63 -0.20 10.63 -5.36
C MET A 63 -1.39 10.11 -6.18
N VAL A 64 -1.96 10.93 -7.07
CA VAL A 64 -3.03 10.52 -8.01
C VAL A 64 -2.53 9.46 -8.97
N PHE A 65 -1.36 9.67 -9.58
CA PHE A 65 -0.76 8.71 -10.51
C PHE A 65 -0.49 7.36 -9.84
N ILE A 66 0.08 7.37 -8.63
CA ILE A 66 0.31 6.15 -7.86
C ILE A 66 -1.00 5.47 -7.46
N SER A 67 -2.01 6.23 -7.04
CA SER A 67 -3.33 5.68 -6.72
C SER A 67 -3.97 5.00 -7.94
N ALA A 68 -3.74 5.52 -9.16
CA ALA A 68 -4.22 4.90 -10.39
C ALA A 68 -3.48 3.59 -10.73
N ILE A 69 -2.13 3.56 -10.60
CA ILE A 69 -1.34 2.32 -10.74
C ILE A 69 -1.84 1.28 -9.75
N CYS A 70 -2.05 1.68 -8.51
CA CYS A 70 -2.56 0.84 -7.43
C CYS A 70 -3.93 0.23 -7.75
N ALA A 71 -4.89 1.04 -8.19
CA ALA A 71 -6.22 0.56 -8.57
C ALA A 71 -6.15 -0.43 -9.76
N GLY A 72 -5.36 -0.10 -10.78
CA GLY A 72 -5.15 -0.96 -11.95
C GLY A 72 -4.50 -2.29 -11.58
N TYR A 73 -3.44 -2.25 -10.77
CA TYR A 73 -2.77 -3.44 -10.27
C TYR A 73 -3.71 -4.33 -9.45
N ALA A 74 -4.45 -3.75 -8.50
CA ALA A 74 -5.38 -4.50 -7.65
C ALA A 74 -6.47 -5.19 -8.47
N PHE A 75 -7.02 -4.50 -9.47
CA PHE A 75 -8.00 -5.07 -10.40
C PHE A 75 -7.42 -6.24 -11.19
N VAL A 76 -6.25 -6.06 -11.81
CA VAL A 76 -5.56 -7.13 -12.57
C VAL A 76 -5.23 -8.31 -11.66
N ALA A 77 -4.80 -8.07 -10.42
CA ALA A 77 -4.48 -9.13 -9.46
C ALA A 77 -5.71 -9.95 -9.04
N VAL A 78 -6.87 -9.31 -8.86
CA VAL A 78 -8.15 -10.01 -8.61
C VAL A 78 -8.52 -10.87 -9.82
N VAL A 79 -8.44 -10.30 -11.03
CA VAL A 79 -8.75 -11.04 -12.27
C VAL A 79 -7.82 -12.22 -12.47
N ALA A 80 -6.51 -12.01 -12.29
CA ALA A 80 -5.50 -13.05 -12.41
C ALA A 80 -5.70 -14.20 -11.41
N SER A 81 -6.26 -13.92 -10.23
CA SER A 81 -6.52 -14.92 -9.19
C SER A 81 -7.61 -15.93 -9.60
N TRP A 82 -8.50 -15.59 -10.54
CA TRP A 82 -9.45 -16.54 -11.13
C TRP A 82 -8.79 -17.50 -12.13
N PHE A 83 -7.66 -17.13 -12.73
CA PHE A 83 -6.96 -17.96 -13.71
C PHE A 83 -5.81 -18.74 -13.04
N LYS A 84 -6.04 -20.04 -12.77
CA LYS A 84 -5.08 -20.95 -12.09
C LYS A 84 -3.65 -20.92 -12.67
N TYR A 85 -3.48 -20.64 -13.95
CA TYR A 85 -2.17 -20.58 -14.62
C TYR A 85 -1.30 -19.39 -14.17
N LEU A 86 -1.91 -18.25 -13.84
CA LEU A 86 -1.18 -17.04 -13.41
C LEU A 86 -0.80 -17.09 -11.91
N VAL A 87 -1.59 -17.83 -11.12
CA VAL A 87 -1.39 -18.01 -9.67
C VAL A 87 -0.11 -18.78 -9.32
N SER A 88 0.45 -19.54 -10.27
CA SER A 88 1.68 -20.34 -10.08
C SER A 88 2.93 -19.50 -9.74
N LYS A 89 2.90 -18.18 -9.99
CA LYS A 89 4.04 -17.28 -9.76
C LYS A 89 3.86 -16.40 -8.51
N ALA A 90 3.87 -17.02 -7.32
CA ALA A 90 3.76 -16.31 -6.03
C ALA A 90 4.77 -15.15 -5.87
N TRP A 91 5.96 -15.29 -6.43
CA TRP A 91 6.99 -14.24 -6.47
C TRP A 91 6.56 -12.96 -7.20
N ILE A 92 5.77 -13.07 -8.27
CA ILE A 92 5.30 -11.88 -9.01
C ILE A 92 4.39 -11.05 -8.11
N PHE A 93 3.45 -11.69 -7.41
CA PHE A 93 2.56 -10.99 -6.49
C PHE A 93 3.34 -10.35 -5.35
N PHE A 94 4.28 -11.08 -4.74
CA PHE A 94 5.12 -10.53 -3.68
C PHE A 94 5.90 -9.29 -4.10
N VAL A 95 6.64 -9.36 -5.21
CA VAL A 95 7.43 -8.22 -5.71
C VAL A 95 6.52 -7.05 -6.10
N SER A 96 5.39 -7.32 -6.75
CA SER A 96 4.45 -6.27 -7.17
C SER A 96 3.79 -5.59 -5.97
N ASP A 97 3.30 -6.35 -5.00
CA ASP A 97 2.70 -5.83 -3.75
C ASP A 97 3.70 -4.92 -3.02
N GLN A 98 4.98 -5.33 -2.97
CA GLN A 98 6.04 -4.57 -2.34
C GLN A 98 6.38 -3.27 -3.10
N ILE A 99 6.47 -3.32 -4.44
CA ILE A 99 6.70 -2.12 -5.27
C ILE A 99 5.58 -1.12 -5.07
N VAL A 100 4.31 -1.56 -5.12
CA VAL A 100 3.17 -0.66 -4.92
C VAL A 100 3.17 -0.07 -3.52
N ALA A 101 3.46 -0.86 -2.48
CA ALA A 101 3.60 -0.35 -1.11
C ALA A 101 4.65 0.78 -1.01
N TYR A 102 5.81 0.61 -1.67
CA TYR A 102 6.84 1.64 -1.70
C TYR A 102 6.40 2.91 -2.43
N LEU A 103 5.74 2.78 -3.58
CA LEU A 103 5.22 3.93 -4.32
C LEU A 103 4.15 4.69 -3.53
N MET A 104 3.28 3.96 -2.81
CA MET A 104 2.24 4.53 -1.96
C MET A 104 2.85 5.36 -0.83
N VAL A 105 3.83 4.82 -0.08
CA VAL A 105 4.45 5.56 1.03
C VAL A 105 5.24 6.78 0.54
N THR A 106 5.97 6.68 -0.57
CA THR A 106 6.76 7.83 -1.09
C THR A 106 5.85 8.95 -1.58
N SER A 107 4.76 8.62 -2.28
CA SER A 107 3.81 9.63 -2.75
C SER A 107 2.98 10.24 -1.61
N GLY A 108 2.59 9.43 -0.62
CA GLY A 108 1.96 9.91 0.60
C GLY A 108 2.87 10.85 1.41
N ALA A 109 4.16 10.53 1.53
CA ALA A 109 5.14 11.39 2.19
C ALA A 109 5.26 12.75 1.51
N ALA A 110 5.35 12.78 0.17
CA ALA A 110 5.41 14.03 -0.60
C ALA A 110 4.18 14.93 -0.36
N VAL A 111 2.97 14.34 -0.30
CA VAL A 111 1.74 15.11 0.01
C VAL A 111 1.68 15.52 1.48
N THR A 112 2.18 14.69 2.39
CA THR A 112 2.24 15.00 3.82
C THR A 112 3.11 16.23 4.07
N GLU A 113 4.27 16.35 3.42
CA GLU A 113 5.14 17.51 3.51
C GLU A 113 4.44 18.79 2.99
N ILE A 114 3.81 18.72 1.82
CA ILE A 114 3.05 19.84 1.25
C ILE A 114 1.91 20.25 2.20
N LEU A 115 1.18 19.28 2.75
CA LEU A 115 0.08 19.53 3.69
C LEU A 115 0.60 20.16 4.99
N TYR A 116 1.73 19.70 5.49
CA TYR A 116 2.38 20.25 6.69
C TYR A 116 2.74 21.73 6.48
N LEU A 117 3.45 22.05 5.40
CA LEU A 117 3.79 23.43 5.06
C LEU A 117 2.54 24.30 4.83
N ALA A 118 1.49 23.73 4.23
CA ALA A 118 0.25 24.46 3.99
C ALA A 118 -0.48 24.82 5.30
N TYR A 119 -0.42 23.98 6.33
CA TYR A 119 -1.06 24.27 7.63
C TYR A 119 -0.20 25.12 8.57
N TYR A 120 1.11 24.88 8.61
CA TYR A 120 1.99 25.47 9.63
C TYR A 120 2.96 26.53 9.08
N GLY A 121 3.20 26.55 7.77
CA GLY A 121 4.26 27.35 7.17
C GLY A 121 5.67 26.94 7.62
N ASP A 122 6.66 27.74 7.23
CA ASP A 122 8.03 27.68 7.74
C ASP A 122 8.66 29.08 7.70
N GLN A 123 8.93 29.63 8.88
CA GLN A 123 9.51 30.97 9.02
C GLN A 123 10.94 31.05 8.47
N LYS A 124 11.73 29.97 8.53
CA LYS A 124 13.14 29.98 8.11
C LYS A 124 13.31 30.17 6.61
N VAL A 125 12.36 29.64 5.83
CA VAL A 125 12.32 29.79 4.36
C VAL A 125 11.24 30.77 3.91
N THR A 126 10.66 31.54 4.83
CA THR A 126 9.60 32.54 4.55
C THR A 126 8.37 31.95 3.86
N TRP A 127 8.03 30.70 4.18
CA TRP A 127 6.83 30.04 3.64
C TRP A 127 5.63 30.32 4.54
N SER A 128 4.60 30.99 4.01
CA SER A 128 3.38 31.31 4.76
C SER A 128 2.41 30.13 4.82
N GLU A 129 1.66 30.03 5.92
CA GLU A 129 0.50 29.14 5.97
C GLU A 129 -0.50 29.48 4.84
N THR A 130 -1.02 28.46 4.20
CA THR A 130 -1.93 28.59 3.04
C THR A 130 -3.34 28.11 3.40
N CYS A 131 -3.48 27.17 4.32
CA CYS A 131 -4.75 26.57 4.68
C CYS A 131 -5.71 27.50 5.43
N SER A 132 -5.24 28.61 6.01
CA SER A 132 -6.10 29.65 6.55
C SER A 132 -6.94 30.33 5.47
N SER A 133 -6.37 30.51 4.27
CA SER A 133 -7.06 31.06 3.09
C SER A 133 -7.74 30.01 2.22
N TYR A 134 -7.24 28.77 2.23
CA TYR A 134 -7.71 27.66 1.38
C TYR A 134 -8.19 26.45 2.17
N GLY A 135 -8.96 26.68 3.24
CA GLY A 135 -9.36 25.63 4.19
C GLY A 135 -10.10 24.45 3.56
N LYS A 136 -11.00 24.69 2.59
CA LYS A 136 -11.75 23.62 1.90
C LYS A 136 -10.82 22.74 1.07
N PHE A 137 -9.89 23.35 0.35
CA PHE A 137 -8.86 22.64 -0.42
C PHE A 137 -7.99 21.77 0.49
N CYS A 138 -7.51 22.33 1.60
CA CYS A 138 -6.68 21.62 2.56
C CYS A 138 -7.42 20.50 3.28
N TYR A 139 -8.70 20.68 3.59
CA TYR A 139 -9.53 19.64 4.17
C TYR A 139 -9.68 18.45 3.21
N LYS A 140 -10.02 18.71 1.93
CA LYS A 140 -10.09 17.67 0.88
C LYS A 140 -8.75 16.95 0.70
N MET A 141 -7.64 17.69 0.68
CA MET A 141 -6.28 17.13 0.59
C MET A 141 -5.97 16.20 1.76
N LYS A 142 -6.33 16.60 2.99
CA LYS A 142 -6.18 15.76 4.20
C LYS A 142 -7.02 14.48 4.11
N VAL A 143 -8.27 14.57 3.68
CA VAL A 143 -9.14 13.39 3.50
C VAL A 143 -8.55 12.44 2.45
N ALA A 144 -8.10 12.96 1.31
CA ALA A 144 -7.44 12.15 0.28
C ALA A 144 -6.18 11.44 0.82
N LEU A 145 -5.36 12.14 1.61
CA LEU A 145 -4.18 11.56 2.23
C LEU A 145 -4.52 10.42 3.22
N ILE A 146 -5.60 10.58 4.00
CA ILE A 146 -6.09 9.52 4.91
C ILE A 146 -6.52 8.29 4.12
N LEU A 147 -7.30 8.47 3.04
CA LEU A 147 -7.70 7.35 2.17
C LEU A 147 -6.48 6.66 1.54
N HIS A 148 -5.51 7.44 1.06
CA HIS A 148 -4.26 6.92 0.51
C HIS A 148 -3.46 6.12 1.55
N ALA A 149 -3.41 6.59 2.81
CA ALA A 149 -2.77 5.88 3.90
C ALA A 149 -3.49 4.56 4.25
N LEU A 150 -4.83 4.52 4.20
CA LEU A 150 -5.58 3.27 4.37
C LEU A 150 -5.22 2.25 3.29
N VAL A 151 -5.13 2.68 2.03
CA VAL A 151 -4.68 1.83 0.92
C VAL A 151 -3.26 1.33 1.16
N PHE A 152 -2.34 2.19 1.60
CA PHE A 152 -0.98 1.80 1.95
C PHE A 152 -0.96 0.70 3.04
N CYS A 153 -1.76 0.86 4.10
CA CYS A 153 -1.91 -0.18 5.12
C CYS A 153 -2.39 -1.51 4.54
N CYS A 154 -3.36 -1.50 3.62
CA CYS A 154 -3.79 -2.72 2.92
C CYS A 154 -2.63 -3.38 2.15
N PHE A 155 -1.78 -2.60 1.49
CA PHE A 155 -0.61 -3.12 0.78
C PHE A 155 0.47 -3.68 1.71
N ILE A 156 0.64 -3.15 2.92
CA ILE A 156 1.50 -3.77 3.93
C ILE A 156 1.00 -5.18 4.24
N PHE A 157 -0.30 -5.34 4.52
CA PHE A 157 -0.86 -6.66 4.80
C PHE A 157 -0.76 -7.60 3.60
N LEU A 158 -1.00 -7.10 2.38
CA LEU A 158 -0.83 -7.89 1.15
C LEU A 158 0.63 -8.34 0.97
N ALA A 159 1.60 -7.46 1.20
CA ALA A 159 3.03 -7.79 1.14
C ALA A 159 3.42 -8.85 2.17
N VAL A 160 2.88 -8.78 3.40
CA VAL A 160 3.11 -9.81 4.43
C VAL A 160 2.48 -11.15 4.03
N ILE A 161 1.23 -11.15 3.54
CA ILE A 161 0.55 -12.38 3.10
C ILE A 161 1.27 -13.02 1.91
N SER A 162 1.70 -12.21 0.93
CA SER A 162 2.44 -12.70 -0.24
C SER A 162 3.84 -13.19 0.14
N ALA A 163 4.56 -12.49 1.02
CA ALA A 163 5.83 -12.96 1.58
C ALA A 163 5.66 -14.31 2.29
N TYR A 164 4.67 -14.42 3.18
CA TYR A 164 4.40 -15.68 3.89
C TYR A 164 4.17 -16.84 2.92
N ARG A 165 3.35 -16.65 1.88
CA ARG A 165 3.08 -17.69 0.86
C ARG A 165 4.34 -18.08 0.08
N VAL A 166 5.21 -17.13 -0.25
CA VAL A 166 6.47 -17.39 -0.97
C VAL A 166 7.44 -18.14 -0.05
N PHE A 167 7.64 -17.66 1.17
CA PHE A 167 8.65 -18.21 2.07
C PHE A 167 8.23 -19.53 2.72
N SER A 168 6.93 -19.79 2.89
CA SER A 168 6.43 -21.07 3.40
C SER A 168 6.68 -22.25 2.46
N MET A 169 7.09 -22.00 1.20
CA MET A 169 7.46 -23.05 0.26
C MET A 169 8.86 -23.61 0.50
N PHE A 170 9.70 -22.92 1.26
CA PHE A 170 11.05 -23.36 1.57
C PHE A 170 11.06 -24.07 2.93
N GLU A 171 11.50 -25.31 2.96
CA GLU A 171 11.70 -26.04 4.21
C GLU A 171 12.85 -25.40 5.01
N PRO A 172 12.73 -25.29 6.35
CA PRO A 172 13.84 -24.84 7.17
C PRO A 172 15.02 -25.81 6.98
N PRO A 173 16.28 -25.31 6.95
CA PRO A 173 17.44 -26.17 6.79
C PRO A 173 17.41 -27.26 7.87
N SER A 174 17.53 -28.52 7.45
CA SER A 174 17.66 -29.63 8.38
C SER A 174 18.95 -29.43 9.18
N LEU A 175 18.83 -29.35 10.50
CA LEU A 175 19.99 -29.45 11.39
C LEU A 175 20.52 -30.86 11.18
N SER A 176 21.55 -31.03 10.35
CA SER A 176 22.30 -32.28 10.35
C SER A 176 22.92 -32.38 11.73
N SER A 177 22.58 -33.44 12.45
CA SER A 177 23.27 -33.84 13.66
C SER A 177 24.73 -34.11 13.27
N LYS A 178 25.60 -33.11 13.41
CA LYS A 178 27.01 -33.36 13.68
C LYS A 178 27.11 -33.85 15.12
N GLU A 179 26.77 -35.11 15.33
CA GLU A 179 27.12 -35.84 16.53
C GLU A 179 27.14 -37.32 16.18
N GLY A 180 28.32 -37.81 15.79
CA GLY A 180 28.51 -39.20 15.40
C GLY A 180 29.70 -39.47 14.49
N GLU A 181 30.82 -38.73 14.58
CA GLU A 181 32.11 -39.19 14.04
C GLU A 181 33.29 -38.41 14.66
N GLU A 182 33.28 -38.27 15.98
CA GLU A 182 34.50 -38.15 16.78
C GLU A 182 34.32 -39.21 17.88
N GLU A 183 35.23 -40.19 17.98
CA GLU A 183 35.20 -41.36 18.88
C GLU A 183 34.63 -42.70 18.37
N ARG A 184 35.02 -43.15 17.17
CA ARG A 184 35.37 -44.58 16.94
C ARG A 184 36.10 -44.82 15.61
N THR A 185 37.42 -44.64 15.62
CA THR A 185 38.46 -45.59 15.16
C THR A 185 39.81 -44.89 15.10
#